data_AF-A0A146L9I3-F1
#
_entry.id   AF-A0A146L9I3-F1
#
_cell.length_a   1.000
_cell.length_b   1.000
_cell.length_c   1.000
_cell.angle_alpha   90.00
_cell.angle_beta   90.00
_cell.angle_gamma   90.00
#
_symmetry.space_group_name_H-M   'P 1'
#
loop_
_entity.id
_entity.type
_entity.pdbx_description
1 polymer ?
#
loop_
_entity_poly.entity_id
_entity_poly.type
_entity_poly.pdbx_seq_one_letter_code
_entity_poly.pdbx_strand_id
1 'polypeptide(L)'
;MELIQLDISRTFPHLCIFQKKGPYYEMLHSVLAAYVCYRPDVGYVQGMSFIAAVLILNMDAPDAFICFANLLNKPLHRAFFALDQSVMNAYYSTYCTLLKE
;
A
#
# COMPACT_ATOMS: atom_id res chain seq x y z
N MET A 1 -11.03 2.83 -9.46
CA MET A 1 -10.73 4.04 -8.64
C MET A 1 -11.58 4.15 -7.38
N GLU A 2 -12.81 3.63 -7.35
CA GLU A 2 -13.68 3.71 -6.15
C GLU A 2 -13.05 3.11 -4.89
N LEU A 3 -12.35 1.97 -5.01
CA LEU A 3 -11.62 1.36 -3.89
C LEU A 3 -10.52 2.26 -3.32
N ILE A 4 -9.83 3.02 -4.16
CA ILE A 4 -8.81 4.00 -3.72
C ILE A 4 -9.49 5.08 -2.89
N GLN A 5 -10.60 5.65 -3.37
CA GLN A 5 -11.31 6.71 -2.64
C GLN A 5 -11.88 6.23 -1.31
N LEU A 6 -12.43 5.01 -1.28
CA LEU A 6 -12.90 4.37 -0.06
C LEU A 6 -11.77 4.22 0.95
N ASP A 7 -10.61 3.74 0.52
CA ASP A 7 -9.47 3.54 1.41
C ASP A 7 -8.86 4.86 1.91
N ILE A 8 -8.71 5.86 1.03
CA ILE A 8 -8.27 7.20 1.42
C ILE A 8 -9.20 7.77 2.51
N SER A 9 -10.52 7.56 2.40
CA SER A 9 -11.48 8.05 3.41
C SER A 9 -11.22 7.53 4.82
N ARG A 10 -10.62 6.33 4.94
CA ARG A 10 -10.28 5.66 6.21
C ARG A 10 -8.77 5.63 6.51
N THR A 11 -7.93 6.27 5.70
CA THR A 11 -6.48 6.30 5.89
C THR A 11 -6.09 7.42 6.85
N PHE A 12 -5.69 7.06 8.07
CA PHE A 12 -5.35 8.00 9.16
C PHE A 12 -6.35 9.16 9.31
N PRO A 13 -7.67 8.88 9.47
CA PRO A 13 -8.72 9.88 9.35
C PRO A 13 -8.65 10.98 10.41
N HIS A 14 -8.10 10.67 11.59
CA HIS A 14 -7.92 11.63 12.68
C HIS A 14 -6.90 12.74 12.37
N LEU A 15 -6.03 12.54 11.37
CA LEU A 15 -5.11 13.60 10.93
C LEU A 15 -5.81 14.61 10.00
N CYS A 16 -6.93 14.25 9.37
CA CYS A 16 -7.69 15.09 8.44
C CYS A 16 -6.88 15.63 7.24
N ILE A 17 -5.71 15.07 6.94
CA ILE A 17 -4.82 15.57 5.88
C ILE A 17 -4.90 14.78 4.58
N PHE A 18 -5.35 13.53 4.63
CA PHE A 18 -5.43 12.63 3.47
C PHE A 18 -6.82 12.56 2.86
N GLN A 19 -7.87 12.89 3.60
CA GLN A 19 -9.26 12.86 3.14
C GLN A 19 -9.53 13.99 2.14
N LYS A 20 -10.67 13.95 1.42
CA LYS A 20 -11.04 15.00 0.45
C LYS A 20 -10.89 16.39 1.07
N LYS A 21 -10.30 17.31 0.31
CA LYS A 21 -9.91 18.69 0.72
C LYS A 21 -8.68 18.78 1.63
N GLY A 22 -8.13 17.66 2.09
CA GLY A 22 -6.86 17.63 2.82
C GLY A 22 -5.67 17.91 1.91
N PRO A 23 -4.58 18.50 2.43
CA PRO A 23 -3.41 18.90 1.65
C PRO A 23 -2.70 17.73 0.92
N TYR A 24 -2.81 16.50 1.42
CA TYR A 24 -2.17 15.32 0.84
C TYR A 24 -3.11 14.45 0.01
N TYR A 25 -4.38 14.79 -0.12
CA TYR A 25 -5.37 13.96 -0.82
C TYR A 25 -4.97 13.68 -2.27
N GLU A 26 -4.66 14.73 -3.04
CA GLU A 26 -4.32 14.59 -4.46
C GLU A 26 -3.00 13.85 -4.67
N MET A 27 -2.02 14.09 -3.79
CA MET A 27 -0.73 13.39 -3.83
C MET A 27 -0.91 11.89 -3.56
N LEU A 28 -1.65 11.53 -2.51
CA LEU A 28 -1.94 10.14 -2.16
C LEU A 28 -2.71 9.44 -3.30
N HIS A 29 -3.74 10.09 -3.81
CA HIS A 29 -4.52 9.57 -4.93
C HIS A 29 -3.66 9.35 -6.18
N SER A 30 -2.77 10.30 -6.49
CA SER A 30 -1.87 10.22 -7.66
C SER A 30 -0.87 9.08 -7.54
N VAL A 31 -0.22 8.90 -6.37
CA VAL A 31 0.71 7.78 -6.15
C VAL A 31 0.01 6.43 -6.30
N LEU A 32 -1.18 6.28 -5.73
CA LEU A 32 -1.96 5.05 -5.80
C LEU A 32 -2.45 4.77 -7.23
N ALA A 33 -2.95 5.79 -7.94
CA ALA A 33 -3.39 5.66 -9.32
C ALA A 33 -2.22 5.32 -10.25
N ALA A 34 -1.06 5.97 -10.07
CA ALA A 34 0.15 5.67 -10.81
C ALA A 34 0.58 4.21 -10.62
N TYR A 35 0.47 3.67 -9.40
CA TYR A 35 0.80 2.27 -9.14
C TYR A 35 -0.13 1.30 -9.89
N VAL A 36 -1.43 1.59 -9.93
CA VAL A 36 -2.38 0.78 -10.72
C VAL A 36 -2.03 0.78 -12.20
N CYS A 37 -1.61 1.92 -12.75
CA CYS A 37 -1.15 2.00 -14.14
C CYS A 37 0.18 1.26 -14.37
N TYR A 38 1.09 1.31 -13.40
CA TYR A 38 2.40 0.66 -13.48
C TYR A 38 2.33 -0.87 -13.33
N ARG A 39 1.49 -1.38 -12.42
CA ARG A 39 1.29 -2.82 -12.15
C ARG A 39 -0.18 -3.20 -12.29
N PRO A 40 -0.74 -3.19 -13.52
CA PRO A 40 -2.14 -3.54 -13.75
C PRO A 40 -2.44 -5.01 -13.40
N ASP A 41 -1.42 -5.87 -13.36
CA ASP A 41 -1.49 -7.27 -12.93
C ASP A 41 -1.82 -7.41 -11.42
N VAL A 42 -1.44 -6.44 -10.60
CA VAL A 42 -1.79 -6.37 -9.17
C VAL A 42 -2.99 -5.44 -8.95
N GLY A 43 -3.00 -4.30 -9.65
CA GLY A 43 -3.99 -3.25 -9.47
C GLY A 43 -3.91 -2.61 -8.08
N TYR A 44 -5.06 -2.16 -7.58
CA TYR A 44 -5.20 -1.62 -6.24
C TYR A 44 -5.77 -2.69 -5.31
N VAL A 45 -5.06 -2.96 -4.21
CA VAL A 45 -5.52 -3.86 -3.16
C VAL A 45 -5.77 -3.07 -1.89
N GLN A 46 -6.84 -3.41 -1.18
CA GLN A 46 -7.24 -2.75 0.05
C GLN A 46 -6.08 -2.69 1.06
N GLY A 47 -5.87 -1.53 1.67
CA GLY A 47 -4.81 -1.27 2.64
C GLY A 47 -3.55 -0.61 2.05
N MET A 48 -3.39 -0.62 0.72
CA MET A 48 -2.26 0.03 0.04
C MET A 48 -2.16 1.53 0.35
N SER A 49 -3.28 2.20 0.56
CA SER A 49 -3.33 3.63 0.91
C SER A 49 -2.55 3.97 2.18
N PHE A 50 -2.52 3.09 3.18
CA PHE A 50 -1.81 3.33 4.43
C PHE A 50 -0.30 3.35 4.23
N ILE A 51 0.22 2.43 3.43
CA ILE A 51 1.65 2.37 3.08
C ILE A 51 2.03 3.61 2.29
N ALA A 52 1.26 3.95 1.25
CA ALA A 52 1.51 5.14 0.43
C ALA A 52 1.43 6.42 1.27
N ALA A 53 0.46 6.54 2.18
CA ALA A 53 0.29 7.69 3.07
C ALA A 53 1.49 7.90 3.99
N VAL A 54 2.07 6.82 4.55
CA VAL A 54 3.30 6.93 5.35
C VAL A 54 4.48 7.43 4.51
N LEU A 55 4.61 6.97 3.27
CA LEU A 55 5.71 7.40 2.40
C LEU A 55 5.59 8.88 2.03
N ILE A 56 4.43 9.34 1.55
CA ILE A 56 4.23 10.74 1.12
C ILE A 56 4.34 11.77 2.26
N LEU A 57 4.27 11.35 3.52
CA LEU A 57 4.57 12.22 4.66
C LEU A 57 6.07 12.55 4.79
N ASN A 58 6.93 11.74 4.18
CA ASN A 58 8.38 11.79 4.38
C ASN A 58 9.15 12.10 3.08
N MET A 59 8.49 12.10 1.93
CA MET A 59 9.13 12.32 0.63
C MET A 59 8.14 12.85 -0.41
N ASP A 60 8.67 13.44 -1.47
CA ASP A 60 7.88 13.94 -2.60
C ASP A 60 7.26 12.79 -3.40
N ALA A 61 6.21 13.10 -4.17
CA ALA A 61 5.41 12.11 -4.88
C ALA A 61 6.22 11.14 -5.78
N PRO A 62 7.23 11.57 -6.56
CA PRO A 62 8.03 10.65 -7.39
C PRO A 62 8.81 9.64 -6.55
N ASP A 63 9.46 10.09 -5.48
CA ASP A 63 10.25 9.23 -4.59
C ASP A 63 9.34 8.29 -3.79
N ALA A 64 8.18 8.79 -3.34
CA ALA A 64 7.16 7.99 -2.67
C ALA A 64 6.66 6.86 -3.58
N PHE A 65 6.43 7.17 -4.86
CA PHE A 65 6.03 6.18 -5.84
C PHE A 65 7.12 5.11 -6.05
N ILE A 66 8.39 5.52 -6.23
CA ILE A 66 9.51 4.58 -6.40
C ILE A 66 9.65 3.68 -5.17
N CYS A 67 9.60 4.24 -3.96
CA CYS A 67 9.69 3.49 -2.72
C CYS A 67 8.51 2.53 -2.56
N PHE A 68 7.29 3.00 -2.84
CA PHE A 68 6.07 2.21 -2.78
C PHE A 68 6.14 1.01 -3.75
N ALA A 69 6.50 1.25 -5.00
CA ALA A 69 6.62 0.21 -6.03
C ALA A 69 7.68 -0.84 -5.65
N ASN A 70 8.84 -0.40 -5.17
CA ASN A 70 9.90 -1.30 -4.73
C ASN A 70 9.52 -2.12 -3.48
N LEU A 71 8.85 -1.50 -2.52
CA LEU A 71 8.39 -2.15 -1.31
C LEU A 71 7.37 -3.25 -1.63
N LEU A 72 6.39 -2.95 -2.48
CA LEU A 72 5.37 -3.91 -2.91
C LEU A 72 5.92 -5.02 -3.80
N ASN A 73 7.10 -4.82 -4.41
CA ASN A 73 7.78 -5.87 -5.16
C ASN A 73 8.62 -6.82 -4.27
N LYS A 74 8.79 -6.53 -2.98
CA LYS A 74 9.48 -7.45 -2.05
C LYS A 74 8.69 -8.76 -1.90
N PRO A 75 9.34 -9.92 -1.72
CA PRO A 75 8.67 -11.22 -1.69
C PRO A 75 7.48 -11.31 -0.71
N LEU A 76 7.64 -10.77 0.50
CA LEU A 76 6.58 -10.70 1.51
C LEU A 76 5.37 -9.91 0.98
N HIS A 77 5.53 -8.61 0.69
CA HIS A 77 4.42 -7.76 0.25
C HIS A 77 3.78 -8.28 -1.02
N ARG A 78 4.58 -8.71 -2.00
CA ARG A 78 4.09 -9.27 -3.25
C ARG A 78 3.21 -10.50 -3.01
N ALA A 79 3.65 -11.44 -2.17
CA ALA A 79 2.88 -12.64 -1.87
C ALA A 79 1.53 -12.30 -1.25
N PHE A 80 1.50 -11.40 -0.27
CA PHE A 80 0.28 -11.05 0.46
C PHE A 80 -0.68 -10.18 -0.37
N PHE A 81 -0.18 -9.25 -1.17
CA PHE A 81 -1.03 -8.43 -2.04
C PHE A 81 -1.50 -9.16 -3.31
N ALA A 82 -0.70 -10.10 -3.84
CA ALA A 82 -1.09 -10.92 -4.98
C ALA A 82 -1.85 -12.21 -4.59
N LEU A 83 -2.06 -12.44 -3.28
CA LEU A 83 -2.69 -13.66 -2.74
C LEU A 83 -1.99 -14.96 -3.18
N ASP A 84 -0.66 -14.96 -3.23
CA ASP A 84 0.14 -16.16 -3.47
C ASP A 84 0.12 -17.04 -2.22
N GLN A 85 -0.86 -17.96 -2.18
CA GLN A 85 -1.09 -18.84 -1.03
C GLN A 85 0.12 -19.71 -0.71
N SER A 86 0.92 -20.11 -1.71
CA SER A 86 2.08 -20.97 -1.48
C SER A 86 3.13 -20.23 -0.64
N VAL A 87 3.48 -19.02 -1.08
CA VAL A 87 4.46 -18.18 -0.38
C VAL A 87 3.91 -17.66 0.95
N MET A 88 2.64 -17.27 1.00
CA MET A 88 1.98 -16.85 2.24
C MET A 88 2.01 -17.97 3.30
N ASN A 89 1.70 -19.22 2.93
CA ASN A 89 1.74 -20.35 3.86
C ASN A 89 3.15 -20.64 4.36
N ALA A 90 4.18 -20.45 3.54
CA ALA A 90 5.57 -20.55 3.97
C ALA A 90 5.91 -19.48 5.03
N TYR A 91 5.46 -18.23 4.83
CA TYR A 91 5.60 -17.17 5.83
C TYR A 91 4.84 -17.49 7.13
N TYR A 92 3.59 -17.97 7.05
CA TYR A 92 2.82 -18.35 8.22
C TYR A 92 3.45 -19.52 8.99
N SER A 93 3.95 -20.54 8.29
CA SER A 93 4.64 -21.68 8.91
C SER A 93 5.91 -21.23 9.64
N THR A 94 6.69 -20.35 9.02
CA THR A 94 7.90 -19.77 9.62
C THR A 94 7.54 -18.96 10.88
N TYR A 95 6.54 -18.08 10.78
CA TYR A 95 6.06 -17.29 11.92
C TYR A 95 5.58 -18.17 13.09
N CYS A 96 4.74 -19.18 12.80
CA CYS A 96 4.25 -20.12 13.81
C CYS A 96 5.35 -20.97 14.45
N THR A 97 6.47 -21.18 13.76
CA THR A 97 7.63 -21.88 14.31
C THR A 97 8.37 -20.98 15.28
N LEU A 98 8.68 -19.74 14.87
CA LEU A 98 9.39 -18.75 15.70
C LEU A 98 8.59 -18.29 16.93
N LEU A 99 7.25 -18.26 16.85
CA LEU A 99 6.40 -17.84 17.97
C LEU A 99 6.30 -18.90 19.09
N LYS A 100 6.59 -20.17 18.77
CA LYS A 100 6.53 -21.27 19.75
C LYS A 100 7.79 -21.39 20.60
N GLU A 101 8.86 -20.71 20.21
CA GLU A 101 10.11 -20.56 20.98
C GLU A 101 9.96 -19.47 22.04
#